data_AF-A0A194SBK6-F1
#
_entry.id   AF-A0A194SBK6-F1
#
_cell.length_a   1.000
_cell.length_b   1.000
_cell.length_c   1.000
_cell.angle_alpha   90.00
_cell.angle_beta   90.00
_cell.angle_gamma   90.00
#
_symmetry.space_group_name_H-M   'P 1'
#
loop_
_entity.id
_entity.type
_entity.pdbx_description
1 polymer ?
#
loop_
_entity_poly.entity_id
_entity_poly.type
_entity_poly.pdbx_seq_one_letter_code
_entity_poly.pdbx_strand_id
1 'polypeptide(L)'
;MPTTPDQFNWHSLSLRIPLPSPDAAILVKRVIDVDKPLRPRELSRTLTLDGPVLVASFRAATVAQARVALDHFLSDVELVVQTMDRFAPSPSHAHAAPPTADAPSLEVGLEGSWEGVRQ
;
A
#
# COMPACT_ATOMS: atom_id res chain seq x y z
N MET A 1 30.94 9.60 -14.93
CA MET A 1 29.83 9.69 -13.96
C MET A 1 28.73 10.52 -14.63
N PRO A 2 27.57 9.98 -15.02
CA PRO A 2 26.50 10.82 -15.55
C PRO A 2 25.96 11.68 -14.42
N THR A 3 26.15 12.99 -14.52
CA THR A 3 25.57 14.00 -13.63
C THR A 3 24.06 13.96 -13.81
N THR A 4 23.34 13.58 -12.75
CA THR A 4 21.89 13.77 -12.65
C THR A 4 21.60 15.23 -13.01
N PRO A 5 20.72 15.53 -13.98
CA PRO A 5 20.47 16.91 -14.39
C PRO A 5 20.03 17.73 -13.17
N ASP A 6 20.49 18.97 -13.10
CA ASP A 6 20.16 19.92 -12.05
C ASP A 6 18.63 20.06 -11.93
N GLN A 7 18.05 19.42 -10.91
CA GLN A 7 16.61 19.42 -10.63
C GLN A 7 16.12 20.77 -10.05
N PHE A 8 16.92 21.83 -10.16
CA PHE A 8 16.64 23.15 -9.58
C PHE A 8 15.33 23.78 -10.10
N ASN A 9 14.87 23.37 -11.28
CA ASN A 9 13.61 23.86 -11.88
C ASN A 9 12.41 22.93 -11.64
N TRP A 10 12.52 21.92 -10.77
CA TRP A 10 11.40 21.02 -10.50
C TRP A 10 10.36 21.67 -9.59
N HIS A 11 9.09 21.43 -9.92
CA HIS A 11 7.97 21.84 -9.10
C HIS A 11 7.87 20.94 -7.87
N SER A 12 7.68 21.55 -6.70
CA SER A 12 7.55 20.84 -5.43
C SER A 12 6.13 20.95 -4.90
N LEU A 13 5.59 19.84 -4.40
CA LEU A 13 4.28 19.76 -3.77
C LEU A 13 4.39 18.93 -2.48
N SER A 14 3.67 19.34 -1.44
CA SER A 14 3.61 18.62 -0.17
C SER A 14 2.17 18.50 0.29
N LEU A 15 1.77 17.28 0.66
CA LEU A 15 0.43 16.99 1.20
C LEU A 15 0.57 16.35 2.57
N ARG A 16 -0.38 16.69 3.44
CA ARG A 16 -0.50 16.16 4.79
C ARG A 16 -1.89 15.56 4.94
N ILE A 17 -1.96 14.24 5.13
CA ILE A 17 -3.20 13.48 5.21
C ILE A 17 -3.32 12.97 6.65
N PRO A 18 -4.23 13.54 7.47
CA PRO A 18 -4.47 13.05 8.82
C PRO A 18 -5.22 11.71 8.76
N LEU A 19 -4.79 10.76 9.58
CA LEU A 19 -5.36 9.42 9.71
C LEU A 19 -5.85 9.17 11.13
N PRO A 20 -6.78 8.23 11.34
CA PRO A 20 -7.45 8.04 12.64
C PRO A 20 -6.51 7.57 13.76
N SER A 21 -5.37 6.96 13.43
CA SER A 21 -4.36 6.55 14.41
C SER A 21 -2.95 6.50 13.79
N PRO A 22 -1.89 6.52 14.62
CA PRO A 22 -0.52 6.30 14.16
C PRO A 22 -0.33 4.94 13.46
N ASP A 23 -0.97 3.88 13.97
CA ASP A 23 -0.91 2.55 13.35
C ASP A 23 -1.56 2.53 11.96
N ALA A 24 -2.69 3.24 11.81
CA ALA A 24 -3.31 3.44 10.51
C ALA A 24 -2.35 4.15 9.55
N ALA A 25 -1.63 5.17 10.01
CA ALA A 25 -0.65 5.88 9.18
C ALA A 25 0.54 5.01 8.75
N ILE A 26 1.04 4.16 9.65
CA ILE A 26 2.08 3.17 9.34
C ILE A 26 1.59 2.18 8.29
N LEU A 27 0.37 1.67 8.42
CA LEU A 27 -0.21 0.72 7.49
C LEU A 27 -0.40 1.35 6.11
N VAL A 28 -1.05 2.52 6.04
CA VAL A 28 -1.26 3.25 4.77
C VAL A 28 0.07 3.51 4.08
N LYS A 29 1.08 4.03 4.80
CA LYS A 29 2.40 4.26 4.22
C LYS A 29 2.97 2.95 3.65
N ARG A 30 2.96 1.86 4.42
CA ARG A 30 3.56 0.59 4.00
C ARG A 30 2.94 0.05 2.72
N VAL A 31 1.62 0.18 2.57
CA VAL A 31 0.92 -0.28 1.37
C VAL A 31 1.27 0.58 0.16
N ILE A 32 1.27 1.91 0.31
CA ILE A 32 1.50 2.83 -0.81
C ILE A 32 2.97 2.87 -1.26
N ASP A 33 3.93 2.69 -0.34
CA ASP A 33 5.37 2.78 -0.63
C ASP A 33 5.89 1.69 -1.58
N VAL A 34 5.10 0.61 -1.77
CA VAL A 34 5.42 -0.47 -2.70
C VAL A 34 5.41 0.02 -4.15
N ASP A 35 4.52 0.96 -4.48
CA ASP A 35 4.45 1.52 -5.82
C ASP A 35 5.44 2.70 -5.96
N LYS A 36 6.50 2.52 -6.74
CA LYS A 36 7.51 3.56 -6.97
C LYS A 36 7.24 4.25 -8.31
N PRO A 37 7.48 5.57 -8.42
CA PRO A 37 7.34 6.29 -9.68
C PRO A 37 8.09 5.60 -10.84
N LEU A 38 7.38 5.31 -11.94
CA LEU A 38 7.96 4.65 -13.13
C LEU A 38 9.05 5.48 -13.82
N ARG A 39 9.02 6.81 -13.65
CA ARG A 39 9.97 7.76 -14.27
C ARG A 39 10.74 8.55 -13.20
N PRO A 40 11.70 7.93 -12.49
CA PRO A 40 12.44 8.57 -11.39
C PRO A 40 13.32 9.74 -11.83
N ARG A 41 13.61 9.86 -13.14
CA ARG A 41 14.31 11.00 -13.73
C ARG A 41 13.44 12.24 -13.94
N GLU A 42 12.13 12.13 -13.78
CA GLU A 42 11.17 13.19 -14.06
C GLU A 42 10.24 13.46 -12.87
N LEU A 43 10.17 12.52 -11.93
CA LEU A 43 9.28 12.56 -10.77
C LEU A 43 9.97 11.85 -9.60
N SER A 44 10.03 12.54 -8.47
CA SER A 44 10.41 11.99 -7.17
C SER A 44 9.23 12.09 -6.22
N ARG A 45 9.00 11.02 -5.45
CA ARG A 45 8.01 10.96 -4.38
C ARG A 45 8.67 10.42 -3.13
N THR A 46 8.41 11.06 -2.00
CA THR A 46 8.85 10.60 -0.68
C THR A 46 7.69 10.63 0.28
N LEU A 47 7.52 9.54 1.03
CA LEU A 47 6.48 9.39 2.04
C LEU A 47 7.15 9.33 3.42
N THR A 48 6.66 10.14 4.34
CA THR A 48 7.11 10.19 5.74
C THR A 48 5.89 10.26 6.66
N LEU A 49 6.10 10.01 7.95
CA LEU A 49 5.03 10.10 8.96
C LEU A 49 5.38 11.18 9.98
N ASP A 50 4.35 11.87 10.44
CA ASP A 50 4.39 12.83 11.54
C ASP A 50 3.25 12.48 12.50
N GLY A 51 3.52 11.55 13.41
CA GLY A 51 2.50 10.92 14.26
C GLY A 51 1.41 10.22 13.43
N PRO A 52 0.13 10.62 13.57
CA PRO A 52 -0.98 10.07 12.78
C PRO A 52 -1.13 10.72 11.39
N VAL A 53 -0.17 11.54 10.94
CA VAL A 53 -0.24 12.25 9.66
C VAL A 53 0.71 11.63 8.64
N LEU A 54 0.17 11.22 7.48
CA LEU A 54 0.96 10.84 6.32
C LEU A 54 1.41 12.10 5.57
N VAL A 55 2.71 12.27 5.39
CA VAL A 55 3.31 13.41 4.68
C VAL A 55 3.90 12.93 3.37
N ALA A 56 3.31 13.37 2.26
CA ALA A 56 3.75 13.06 0.90
C ALA A 56 4.43 14.27 0.26
N SER A 57 5.67 14.09 -0.17
CA SER A 57 6.46 15.13 -0.85
C SER A 57 6.75 14.70 -2.28
N PHE A 58 6.38 15.54 -3.23
CA PHE A 58 6.58 15.34 -4.66
C PHE A 58 7.54 16.39 -5.19
N ARG A 59 8.42 15.97 -6.09
CA ARG A 59 9.15 16.88 -6.99
C ARG A 59 8.98 16.38 -8.42
N ALA A 60 8.59 17.24 -9.34
CA ALA A 60 8.34 16.86 -10.73
C ALA A 60 8.92 17.87 -11.72
N ALA A 61 9.36 17.40 -12.87
CA ALA A 61 9.92 18.26 -13.92
C ALA A 61 8.89 19.22 -14.54
N THR A 62 7.60 18.88 -14.49
CA THR A 62 6.50 19.73 -14.97
C THR A 62 5.30 19.67 -14.03
N VAL A 63 4.47 20.73 -14.04
CA VAL A 63 3.19 20.75 -13.29
C VAL A 63 2.25 19.65 -13.76
N ALA A 64 2.24 19.32 -15.05
CA ALA A 64 1.41 18.25 -15.59
C ALA A 64 1.79 16.87 -15.01
N GLN A 65 3.08 16.58 -14.89
CA GLN A 65 3.55 15.35 -14.22
C GLN A 65 3.19 15.34 -12.74
N ALA A 66 3.33 16.48 -12.05
CA ALA A 66 2.91 16.59 -10.65
C ALA A 66 1.42 16.31 -10.48
N ARG A 67 0.57 16.84 -11.37
CA ARG A 67 -0.88 16.60 -11.39
C ARG A 67 -1.20 15.12 -11.55
N VAL A 68 -0.64 14.47 -12.58
CA VAL A 68 -0.88 13.05 -12.84
C VAL A 68 -0.41 12.18 -11.67
N ALA A 69 0.76 12.47 -11.11
CA ALA A 69 1.29 11.75 -9.96
C ALA A 69 0.42 11.92 -8.71
N LEU A 70 -0.12 13.11 -8.51
CA LEU A 70 -0.98 13.42 -7.38
C LEU A 70 -2.35 12.74 -7.52
N ASP A 71 -2.96 12.78 -8.70
CA ASP A 71 -4.24 12.12 -8.98
C ASP A 71 -4.14 10.61 -8.69
N HIS A 72 -3.06 9.97 -9.16
CA HIS A 72 -2.81 8.55 -8.92
C HIS A 72 -2.60 8.26 -7.42
N PHE A 73 -1.73 9.03 -6.76
CA PHE A 73 -1.46 8.87 -5.34
C PHE A 73 -2.72 9.02 -4.47
N LEU A 74 -3.57 10.01 -4.74
CA LEU A 74 -4.80 10.22 -4.00
C LEU A 74 -5.81 9.09 -4.24
N SER A 75 -5.87 8.56 -5.46
CA SER A 75 -6.70 7.38 -5.77
C SER A 75 -6.24 6.15 -5.00
N ASP A 76 -4.92 5.93 -4.89
CA ASP A 76 -4.36 4.83 -4.10
C ASP A 76 -4.66 5.01 -2.60
N VAL A 77 -4.49 6.22 -2.06
CA VAL A 77 -4.83 6.54 -0.67
C VAL A 77 -6.31 6.28 -0.40
N GLU A 78 -7.19 6.76 -1.28
CA GLU A 78 -8.63 6.55 -1.16
C GLU A 78 -8.97 5.07 -1.08
N LEU A 79 -8.44 4.27 -2.01
CA LEU A 79 -8.66 2.82 -2.03
C LEU A 79 -8.21 2.16 -0.72
N VAL A 80 -7.01 2.49 -0.23
CA VAL A 80 -6.48 1.91 1.01
C VAL A 80 -7.34 2.31 2.20
N VAL A 81 -7.72 3.58 2.31
CA VAL A 81 -8.56 4.06 3.42
C VAL A 81 -9.93 3.41 3.39
N GLN A 82 -10.57 3.31 2.22
CA GLN A 82 -11.86 2.61 2.09
C GLN A 82 -11.74 1.12 2.43
N THR A 83 -10.62 0.48 2.07
CA THR A 83 -10.34 -0.92 2.43
C THR A 83 -10.21 -1.07 3.94
N MET A 84 -9.47 -0.17 4.59
CA MET A 84 -9.31 -0.19 6.03
C MET A 84 -10.62 0.02 6.76
N ASP A 85 -11.47 0.93 6.28
CA ASP A 85 -12.81 1.16 6.83
C ASP A 85 -13.70 -0.07 6.66
N ARG A 86 -13.72 -0.65 5.45
CA ARG A 86 -14.55 -1.82 5.12
C ARG A 86 -14.19 -3.07 5.91
N PHE A 87 -12.90 -3.28 6.17
CA PHE A 87 -12.38 -4.49 6.83
C PHE A 87 -11.83 -4.23 8.23
N ALA A 88 -12.12 -3.07 8.82
CA ALA A 88 -11.76 -2.81 10.21
C ALA A 88 -12.39 -3.90 11.10
N PRO A 89 -11.63 -4.48 12.05
CA PRO A 89 -12.16 -5.49 12.94
C PRO A 89 -13.32 -4.89 13.74
N SER A 90 -14.52 -5.43 13.55
CA SER A 90 -15.64 -5.13 14.45
C SER A 90 -15.30 -5.69 15.83
N PRO A 91 -15.66 -5.00 16.93
CA PRO A 91 -15.39 -5.48 18.29
C PRO A 91 -16.01 -6.87 18.58
N SER A 92 -16.95 -7.34 17.76
CA SER A 92 -17.57 -8.66 17.83
C SER A 92 -16.77 -9.81 17.18
N HIS A 93 -15.74 -9.52 16.37
CA HIS A 93 -14.87 -10.52 15.74
C HIS A 93 -13.53 -10.70 16.47
N ALA A 94 -13.37 -10.08 17.64
CA ALA A 94 -12.27 -10.37 18.54
C ALA A 94 -12.51 -11.74 19.19
N HIS A 95 -12.09 -12.79 18.50
CA HIS A 95 -11.88 -14.13 19.05
C HIS A 95 -13.14 -14.82 19.60
N ALA A 96 -13.96 -15.39 18.71
CA ALA A 96 -14.55 -16.67 19.09
C ALA A 96 -13.36 -17.60 19.37
N ALA A 97 -13.24 -18.04 20.63
CA ALA A 97 -12.20 -18.96 21.07
C ALA A 97 -12.07 -20.13 20.07
N PRO A 98 -10.86 -20.70 19.86
CA PRO A 98 -10.74 -21.89 19.04
C PRO A 98 -11.76 -22.93 19.53
N PRO A 99 -12.53 -23.57 18.63
CA PRO A 99 -13.36 -24.69 19.04
C PRO A 99 -12.45 -25.69 19.76
N THR A 100 -12.82 -26.02 20.98
CA THR A 100 -12.19 -27.05 21.80
C THR A 100 -11.90 -28.28 20.94
N ALA A 101 -10.70 -28.83 21.15
CA ALA A 101 -10.06 -29.90 20.40
C ALA A 101 -10.92 -31.17 20.20
N ASP A 102 -11.88 -31.12 19.28
CA ASP A 102 -12.66 -32.30 18.85
C ASP A 102 -13.18 -32.17 17.40
N ALA A 103 -12.40 -31.49 16.54
CA ALA A 103 -12.62 -31.54 15.09
C ALA A 103 -11.62 -32.54 14.48
N PRO A 104 -12.07 -33.58 13.73
CA PRO A 104 -11.15 -34.53 13.11
C PRO A 104 -10.30 -33.81 12.05
N SER A 105 -8.98 -33.89 12.22
CA SER A 105 -7.99 -33.41 11.24
C SER A 105 -8.29 -34.02 9.87
N LEU A 106 -8.60 -33.16 8.90
CA LEU A 106 -8.56 -33.52 7.48
C LEU A 106 -7.09 -33.60 7.06
N GLU A 107 -6.53 -34.82 7.07
CA GLU A 107 -5.29 -35.12 6.36
C GLU A 107 -5.53 -34.88 4.86
N VAL A 108 -4.95 -33.81 4.33
CA VAL A 108 -4.86 -33.59 2.89
C VAL A 108 -3.78 -34.53 2.37
N GLY A 109 -4.23 -35.65 1.79
CA GLY A 109 -3.36 -36.68 1.23
C GLY A 109 -2.34 -36.12 0.25
N LEU A 110 -1.07 -36.27 0.59
CA LEU A 110 0.08 -36.07 -0.29
C LEU A 110 0.26 -37.31 -1.19
N GLU A 111 -0.76 -37.69 -1.95
CA GLU A 111 -0.67 -38.81 -2.89
C GLU A 111 -1.19 -38.34 -4.26
N GLY A 112 -0.31 -37.68 -4.99
CA GLY A 112 -0.49 -37.49 -6.43
C GLY A 112 -0.28 -38.82 -7.14
N SER A 113 -1.37 -39.49 -7.53
CA SER A 113 -1.32 -40.55 -8.54
C SER A 113 -2.17 -40.16 -9.74
N TRP A 114 -1.50 -39.66 -10.77
CA TRP A 114 -2.04 -39.45 -12.11
C TRP A 114 -2.00 -40.78 -12.88
N GLU A 115 -2.92 -41.70 -12.61
CA GLU A 115 -3.13 -42.87 -13.48
C GLU A 115 -4.60 -43.03 -13.83
N GLY A 116 -4.98 -42.34 -14.90
CA GLY A 116 -6.32 -42.37 -15.48
C GLY A 116 -6.34 -42.00 -16.97
N VAL A 117 -5.32 -42.39 -17.74
CA VAL A 117 -5.39 -42.44 -19.21
C VAL A 117 -4.63 -43.67 -19.71
N ARG A 118 -5.35 -44.78 -19.83
CA ARG A 118 -5.26 -45.78 -20.90
C ARG A 118 -6.25 -46.91 -20.59
N GLN A 119 -7.39 -46.92 -21.27
CA GLN A 119 -7.71 -47.91 -22.31
C GLN A 119 -8.87 -47.41 -23.15
#